data_AF-A0A2H0WZ15-F1
#
_entry.id   AF-A0A2H0WZ15-F1
#
_cell.length_a   1.000
_cell.length_b   1.000
_cell.length_c   1.000
_cell.angle_alpha   90.00
_cell.angle_beta   90.00
_cell.angle_gamma   90.00
#
_symmetry.space_group_name_H-M   'P 1'
#
loop_
_entity.id
_entity.type
_entity.pdbx_description
1 polymer ?
#
loop_
_entity_poly.entity_id
_entity_poly.type
_entity_poly.pdbx_seq_one_letter_code
_entity_poly.pdbx_strand_id
1 'polypeptide(L)'
;MNTNQQWITTNMRFPTDGYMALKLEAISKKMSVTSLVHKKLFSKKKLVLTNNVDKIMSNLAKLAKETSQQNPGISFSEKLIEMRYEQ
;
A
#
# COMPACT_ATOMS: atom_id res chain seq x y z
N MET A 1 -21.40 6.13 -7.67
CA MET A 1 -20.67 7.32 -7.16
C MET A 1 -19.73 7.80 -8.26
N ASN A 2 -19.91 9.02 -8.75
CA ASN A 2 -19.13 9.57 -9.85
C ASN A 2 -17.75 10.03 -9.31
N THR A 3 -16.69 9.30 -9.61
CA THR A 3 -15.30 9.61 -9.18
C THR A 3 -14.67 10.71 -10.05
N ASN A 4 -15.36 11.82 -10.24
CA ASN A 4 -14.72 13.03 -10.75
C ASN A 4 -13.76 13.51 -9.66
N GLN A 5 -12.48 13.10 -9.76
CA GLN A 5 -11.41 13.66 -8.92
C GLN A 5 -11.47 15.18 -9.04
N GLN A 6 -11.95 15.84 -7.99
CA GLN A 6 -11.93 17.30 -7.89
C GLN A 6 -10.47 17.71 -7.68
N TRP A 7 -9.74 17.88 -8.78
CA TRP A 7 -8.39 18.40 -8.76
C TRP A 7 -8.44 19.87 -8.36
N ILE A 8 -7.78 20.22 -7.26
CA ILE A 8 -7.61 21.60 -6.81
C ILE A 8 -6.26 22.07 -7.32
N THR A 9 -6.25 23.10 -8.16
CA THR A 9 -5.02 23.77 -8.59
C THR A 9 -4.68 24.87 -7.58
N THR A 10 -3.40 25.03 -7.26
CA THR A 10 -2.94 26.07 -6.32
C THR A 10 -1.69 26.74 -6.86
N ASN A 11 -1.75 28.07 -6.95
CA ASN A 11 -0.60 28.89 -7.32
C ASN A 11 0.35 29.02 -6.13
N MET A 12 1.52 28.41 -6.22
CA MET A 12 2.56 28.48 -5.19
C MET A 12 3.64 29.48 -5.61
N ARG A 13 3.98 30.42 -4.73
CA ARG A 13 5.09 31.36 -4.93
C ARG A 13 6.30 30.87 -4.14
N PHE A 14 7.46 30.86 -4.78
CA PHE A 14 8.72 30.46 -4.18
C PHE A 14 9.73 31.61 -4.26
N PRO A 15 10.63 31.74 -3.27
CA PRO A 15 11.83 32.56 -3.43
C PRO A 15 12.65 32.10 -4.65
N THR A 16 13.28 33.05 -5.34
CA THR A 16 14.00 32.80 -6.60
C THR A 16 15.01 31.66 -6.49
N ASP A 17 15.83 31.68 -5.44
CA ASP A 17 16.88 30.67 -5.22
C ASP A 17 16.27 29.27 -4.99
N GLY A 18 15.19 29.20 -4.21
CA GLY A 18 14.47 27.95 -3.95
C GLY A 18 13.82 27.38 -5.21
N TYR A 19 13.27 28.23 -6.07
CA TYR A 19 12.70 27.82 -7.34
C TYR A 19 13.76 27.32 -8.32
N MET A 20 14.93 27.96 -8.35
CA MET A 20 16.07 27.51 -9.16
C MET A 20 16.56 26.13 -8.72
N ALA A 21 16.72 25.92 -7.41
CA ALA A 21 17.10 24.61 -6.87
C ALA A 21 16.09 23.52 -7.27
N LEU A 22 14.78 23.82 -7.21
CA LEU A 22 13.73 22.89 -7.66
C LEU A 22 13.82 22.56 -9.15
N LYS A 23 14.16 23.53 -10.00
CA LYS A 23 14.36 23.29 -11.43
C LYS A 23 15.55 22.37 -11.69
N LEU A 24 16.68 22.62 -11.04
CA LEU A 24 17.88 21.78 -11.18
C LEU A 24 17.59 20.34 -10.72
N GLU A 25 16.89 20.17 -9.60
CA GLU A 25 16.49 18.86 -9.10
C GLU A 25 15.52 18.15 -10.06
N ALA A 26 14.58 18.88 -10.65
CA ALA A 26 13.63 18.34 -11.62
C ALA A 26 14.32 17.87 -12.90
N ILE A 27 15.30 18.63 -13.41
CA ILE A 27 16.14 18.27 -14.56
C ILE A 27 16.94 17.00 -14.25
N SER A 28 17.63 16.96 -13.11
CA SER A 28 18.41 15.80 -12.68
C SER A 28 17.56 14.52 -12.63
N LYS A 29 16.32 14.65 -12.16
CA LYS A 29 15.36 13.54 -12.03
C LYS A 29 14.51 13.28 -13.28
N LYS A 30 14.78 13.99 -14.39
CA LYS A 30 14.05 13.89 -15.67
C LYS A 30 12.52 13.98 -15.51
N MET A 31 12.05 14.91 -14.69
CA MET A 31 10.62 15.12 -14.43
C MET A 31 10.24 16.60 -14.37
N SER A 32 8.95 16.91 -14.44
CA SER A 32 8.49 18.30 -14.27
C SER A 32 8.61 18.76 -12.83
N VAL A 33 8.76 20.09 -12.63
CA VAL A 33 8.75 20.70 -11.29
C VAL A 33 7.45 20.38 -10.55
N THR A 34 6.32 20.37 -11.25
CA THR A 34 5.02 19.99 -10.67
C THR A 34 5.01 18.54 -10.17
N SER A 35 5.52 17.60 -10.96
CA SER A 35 5.63 16.19 -10.58
C SER A 35 6.56 16.00 -9.39
N LEU A 36 7.68 16.74 -9.35
CA LEU A 36 8.61 16.73 -8.23
C LEU A 36 7.94 17.23 -6.95
N VAL A 37 7.19 18.35 -7.02
CA VAL A 37 6.47 18.91 -5.87
C VAL A 37 5.41 17.94 -5.37
N HIS A 38 4.60 17.37 -6.26
CA HIS A 38 3.63 16.34 -5.89
C HIS A 38 4.31 15.15 -5.23
N LYS A 39 5.41 14.64 -5.80
CA LYS A 39 6.16 13.52 -5.24
C LYS A 39 6.68 13.86 -3.84
N LYS A 40 7.17 15.08 -3.60
CA LYS A 40 7.61 15.53 -2.26
C LYS A 40 6.45 15.60 -1.27
N LEU A 41 5.32 16.19 -1.66
CA LEU A 41 4.13 16.33 -0.80
C LEU A 41 3.48 14.98 -0.45
N PHE A 42 3.41 14.06 -1.40
CA PHE A 42 2.75 12.76 -1.23
C PHE A 42 3.71 11.63 -0.81
N SER A 43 5.01 11.87 -0.71
CA SER A 43 6.02 10.88 -0.29
C SER A 43 5.74 10.26 1.08
N LYS A 44 5.00 10.95 1.96
CA LYS A 44 4.69 10.48 3.33
C LYS A 44 3.60 9.40 3.42
N LYS A 45 2.84 9.11 2.35
CA LYS A 45 1.68 8.18 2.44
C LYS A 45 1.99 6.69 2.25
N LYS A 46 3.24 6.28 1.98
CA LYS A 46 3.57 4.87 1.72
C LYS A 46 3.77 3.98 2.96
N LEU A 47 3.70 4.52 4.19
CA LEU A 47 4.02 3.76 5.41
C LEU A 47 2.87 2.92 5.99
N VAL A 48 1.66 2.97 5.44
CA VAL A 48 0.49 2.26 6.03
C VAL A 48 0.25 0.86 5.41
N LEU A 49 0.83 0.57 4.24
CA LEU A 49 0.58 -0.70 3.55
C LEU A 49 1.30 -1.90 4.20
N THR A 50 2.49 -1.70 4.78
CA THR A 50 3.26 -2.79 5.41
C THR A 50 2.63 -3.26 6.72
N ASN A 51 2.13 -2.32 7.54
CA ASN A 51 1.46 -2.66 8.81
C ASN A 51 0.22 -3.55 8.65
N ASN A 52 -0.40 -3.56 7.47
CA ASN A 52 -1.60 -4.37 7.22
C ASN A 52 -1.25 -5.84 6.97
N VAL A 53 -0.11 -6.14 6.35
CA VAL A 53 0.31 -7.52 6.05
C VAL A 53 0.64 -8.27 7.34
N ASP A 54 1.42 -7.65 8.23
CA ASP A 54 1.78 -8.28 9.52
C ASP A 54 0.55 -8.52 10.39
N LYS A 55 -0.42 -7.59 10.37
CA LYS A 55 -1.69 -7.75 11.07
C LYS A 55 -2.51 -8.91 10.49
N ILE A 56 -2.59 -9.03 9.16
CA ILE A 56 -3.28 -10.14 8.49
C ILE A 56 -2.61 -11.48 8.83
N MET A 57 -1.29 -11.56 8.76
CA MET A 57 -0.53 -12.77 9.11
C MET A 57 -0.73 -13.17 10.57
N SER A 58 -0.74 -12.20 11.49
CA SER A 58 -0.98 -12.47 12.92
C SER A 58 -2.39 -13.01 13.18
N ASN A 59 -3.39 -12.53 12.44
CA ASN A 59 -4.77 -13.01 12.55
C ASN A 59 -4.93 -14.42 11.96
N LEU A 60 -4.28 -14.71 10.83
CA LEU A 60 -4.24 -16.05 10.25
C LEU A 60 -3.58 -17.06 11.19
N ALA A 61 -2.47 -16.69 11.82
CA ALA A 61 -1.81 -17.55 12.79
C ALA A 61 -2.67 -17.87 14.01
N LYS A 62 -3.45 -16.89 14.51
CA LYS A 62 -4.42 -17.11 15.60
C LYS A 62 -5.53 -18.06 15.18
N LEU A 63 -6.15 -17.83 14.03
CA LEU A 63 -7.20 -18.70 13.49
C LEU A 63 -6.71 -20.13 13.26
N ALA A 64 -5.49 -20.30 12.74
CA ALA A 64 -4.89 -21.62 12.57
C ALA A 64 -4.68 -22.34 13.90
N LYS A 65 -4.24 -21.62 14.94
CA LYS A 65 -4.05 -22.16 16.30
C LYS A 65 -5.39 -22.57 16.93
N GLU A 66 -6.41 -21.73 16.82
CA GLU A 66 -7.77 -22.03 17.33
C GLU A 66 -8.37 -23.25 16.62
N THR A 67 -8.24 -23.30 15.28
CA THR A 67 -8.71 -24.43 14.47
C THR A 67 -8.01 -25.74 14.84
N SER A 68 -6.69 -25.68 15.08
CA SER A 68 -5.89 -26.84 15.49
C SER A 68 -6.24 -27.34 16.89
N GLN A 69 -6.61 -26.45 17.81
CA GLN A 69 -7.07 -26.82 19.15
C GLN A 69 -8.45 -27.48 19.13
N GLN A 70 -9.34 -27.03 18.25
CA GLN A 70 -10.69 -27.58 18.12
C GLN A 70 -10.72 -28.91 17.35
N ASN A 71 -9.75 -29.14 16.46
CA ASN A 71 -9.68 -30.32 15.58
C ASN A 71 -8.34 -31.06 15.71
N PRO A 72 -8.02 -31.64 16.88
CA PRO A 72 -6.78 -32.37 17.06
C PRO A 72 -6.73 -33.61 16.15
N GLY A 73 -5.62 -33.80 15.43
CA GLY A 73 -5.39 -34.98 14.60
C GLY A 73 -6.05 -34.96 13.22
N ILE A 74 -6.73 -33.88 12.83
CA ILE A 74 -7.32 -33.75 11.49
C ILE A 74 -6.39 -32.95 10.59
N SER A 75 -5.86 -33.59 9.55
CA SER A 75 -5.21 -32.91 8.44
C SER A 75 -6.28 -32.26 7.56
N PHE A 76 -6.47 -30.95 7.70
CA PHE A 76 -7.42 -30.21 6.85
C PHE A 76 -7.10 -30.35 5.35
N SER A 77 -5.82 -30.51 5.02
CA SER A 77 -5.36 -30.74 3.65
C SER A 77 -5.90 -32.05 3.08
N GLU A 78 -5.85 -33.14 3.84
CA GLU A 78 -6.39 -34.45 3.43
C GLU A 78 -7.91 -34.39 3.27
N LYS A 79 -8.61 -33.75 4.21
CA LYS A 79 -10.07 -33.63 4.17
C LYS A 79 -10.58 -32.80 2.99
N LEU A 80 -9.84 -31.73 2.63
CA LEU A 80 -10.14 -30.92 1.44
C LEU A 80 -9.88 -31.70 0.14
N ILE A 81 -8.95 -32.66 0.15
CA ILE A 81 -8.68 -33.54 -0.97
C ILE A 81 -9.81 -34.57 -1.11
N GLU A 82 -10.25 -35.19 0.00
CA GLU A 82 -11.40 -36.11 0.00
C GLU A 82 -12.68 -35.43 -0.53
N MET A 83 -13.01 -34.24 -0.02
CA MET A 83 -14.20 -33.49 -0.48
C MET A 83 -14.14 -33.09 -1.96
N ARG A 84 -12.95 -33.02 -2.55
CA ARG A 84 -12.78 -32.77 -4.00
C ARG A 84 -13.08 -34.03 -4.82
N TYR A 85 -12.68 -35.20 -4.34
CA TYR A 85 -12.90 -36.47 -5.03
C TYR A 85 -14.33 -37.02 -4.86
N GLU A 86 -15.08 -36.51 -3.88
CA GLU A 86 -16.51 -36.78 -3.70
C GLU A 86 -17.44 -35.92 -4.58
N GLN A 87 -16.91 -34.92 -5.29
CA GLN A 87 -17.65 -34.12 -6.31
C GLN A 87 -17.57 -34.75 -7.69
#